data_AF-A0A7S3K765-F1
#
_entry.id   AF-A0A7S3K765-F1
#
_cell.length_a   1.000
_cell.length_b   1.000
_cell.length_c   1.000
_cell.angle_alpha   90.00
_cell.angle_beta   90.00
_cell.angle_gamma   90.00
#
_symmetry.space_group_name_H-M   'P 1'
#
loop_
_entity.id
_entity.type
_entity.pdbx_description
1 polymer ?
#
loop_
_entity_poly.entity_id
_entity_poly.type
_entity_poly.pdbx_seq_one_letter_code
_entity_poly.pdbx_strand_id
1 'polypeptide(L)'
;MKWEQKYCGLLSLGAILEGPDKNKLLEILTPAVPQLIDLLADSNRKVSYTAGWLFSKIAKSNHELITYADNFGRLYDQLINGLRTNNNISANICSIIAELAEAILDRENPIETCILSGVYEELLSVLKDYVLEENSGNTRVAGFSAIFNLLQYAPIDCQET
;
A
#
# COMPACT_ATOMS: atom_id res chain seq x y z
N MET A 1 -8.76 19.30 12.75
CA MET A 1 -8.64 18.20 13.75
C MET A 1 -7.25 18.21 14.35
N LYS A 2 -7.08 17.93 15.65
CA LYS A 2 -5.74 17.84 16.27
C LYS A 2 -5.03 16.56 15.81
N TRP A 3 -3.70 16.55 15.75
CA TRP A 3 -2.96 15.40 15.21
C TRP A 3 -3.10 14.16 16.10
N GLU A 4 -3.28 14.34 17.41
CA GLU A 4 -3.52 13.27 18.38
C GLU A 4 -4.84 12.54 18.07
N GLN A 5 -5.88 13.29 17.66
CA GLN A 5 -7.16 12.70 17.29
C GLN A 5 -7.06 11.91 15.98
N LYS A 6 -6.31 12.43 14.99
CA LYS A 6 -6.01 11.69 13.75
C LYS A 6 -5.27 10.39 14.05
N TYR A 7 -4.19 10.49 14.83
CA TYR A 7 -3.38 9.35 15.24
C TYR A 7 -4.18 8.27 15.99
N CYS A 8 -4.94 8.67 17.03
CA CYS A 8 -5.78 7.74 17.77
C CYS A 8 -6.87 7.13 16.88
N GLY A 9 -7.49 7.92 16.00
CA GLY A 9 -8.48 7.42 15.04
C GLY A 9 -7.91 6.35 14.11
N LEU A 10 -6.71 6.58 13.56
CA LEU A 10 -6.02 5.60 12.71
C LEU A 10 -5.68 4.31 13.48
N LEU A 11 -5.21 4.42 14.72
CA LEU A 11 -4.95 3.25 15.57
C LEU A 11 -6.21 2.45 15.88
N SER A 12 -7.28 3.13 16.30
CA SER A 12 -8.56 2.49 16.60
C SER A 12 -9.13 1.80 15.36
N LEU A 13 -9.04 2.45 14.20
CA LEU A 13 -9.46 1.86 12.94
C LEU A 13 -8.63 0.62 12.59
N GLY A 14 -7.31 0.70 12.67
CA GLY A 14 -6.41 -0.43 12.37
C GLY A 14 -6.55 -1.61 13.34
N ALA A 15 -7.05 -1.37 14.55
CA ALA A 15 -7.36 -2.42 15.53
C ALA A 15 -8.67 -3.16 15.23
N ILE A 16 -9.58 -2.58 14.45
CA ILE A 16 -10.88 -3.20 14.10
C ILE A 16 -10.95 -3.69 12.65
N LEU A 17 -9.87 -3.57 11.87
CA LEU A 17 -9.83 -4.09 10.49
C LEU A 17 -9.92 -5.63 10.42
N GLU A 18 -9.66 -6.30 11.53
CA GLU A 18 -9.68 -7.76 11.67
C GLU A 18 -10.75 -8.15 12.71
N GLY A 19 -11.64 -9.08 12.36
CA GLY A 19 -12.67 -9.61 13.25
C GLY A 19 -14.12 -9.28 12.88
N PRO A 20 -14.48 -8.03 12.53
CA PRO A 20 -15.83 -7.70 12.07
C PRO A 20 -16.22 -8.41 10.76
N ASP A 21 -17.52 -8.45 10.49
CA ASP A 21 -18.05 -8.89 9.19
C ASP A 21 -17.48 -8.02 8.07
N LYS A 22 -16.88 -8.67 7.06
CA LYS A 22 -16.17 -7.99 5.97
C LYS A 22 -17.08 -7.04 5.19
N ASN A 23 -18.30 -7.47 4.86
CA ASN A 23 -19.22 -6.64 4.07
C ASN A 23 -19.63 -5.37 4.84
N LYS A 24 -19.92 -5.49 6.14
CA LYS A 24 -20.21 -4.32 6.99
C LYS A 24 -19.01 -3.38 7.10
N LEU A 25 -17.80 -3.93 7.22
CA LEU A 25 -16.58 -3.12 7.28
C LEU A 25 -16.37 -2.35 5.98
N LEU A 26 -16.55 -3.01 4.83
CA LEU A 26 -16.45 -2.39 3.52
C LEU A 26 -17.46 -1.24 3.35
N GLU A 27 -18.72 -1.46 3.72
CA GLU A 27 -19.78 -0.43 3.67
C GLU A 27 -19.42 0.81 4.50
N ILE A 28 -18.87 0.61 5.70
CA ILE A 28 -18.51 1.71 6.61
C ILE A 28 -17.27 2.47 6.12
N LEU A 29 -16.26 1.75 5.60
CA LEU A 29 -14.97 2.36 5.28
C LEU A 29 -14.89 2.96 3.89
N THR A 30 -15.63 2.42 2.92
CA THR A 30 -15.58 2.88 1.51
C THR A 30 -15.69 4.41 1.38
N PRO A 31 -16.62 5.11 2.05
CA PRO A 31 -16.72 6.57 1.95
C PRO A 31 -15.53 7.33 2.56
N ALA A 32 -14.81 6.71 3.50
CA ALA A 32 -13.71 7.32 4.23
C ALA A 32 -12.33 7.10 3.56
N VAL A 33 -12.20 6.10 2.68
CA VAL A 33 -10.91 5.75 2.04
C VAL A 33 -10.19 6.95 1.42
N PRO A 34 -10.85 7.83 0.63
CA PRO A 34 -10.15 8.97 0.02
C PRO A 34 -9.51 9.89 1.06
N GLN A 35 -10.22 10.17 2.16
CA GLN A 35 -9.70 11.00 3.26
C GLN A 35 -8.58 10.31 4.02
N LEU A 36 -8.63 8.97 4.14
CA LEU A 36 -7.56 8.20 4.75
C LEU A 36 -6.29 8.23 3.88
N ILE A 37 -6.42 8.15 2.55
CA ILE A 37 -5.27 8.24 1.62
C ILE A 37 -4.55 9.58 1.80
N ASP A 38 -5.30 10.68 1.94
CA ASP A 38 -4.71 12.02 2.16
C ASP A 38 -3.84 12.08 3.44
N LEU A 39 -4.09 11.21 4.44
CA LEU A 39 -3.30 11.15 5.67
C LEU A 39 -1.90 10.53 5.47
N LEU A 40 -1.63 9.86 4.35
CA LEU A 40 -0.27 9.43 4.00
C LEU A 40 0.67 10.63 3.81
N ALA A 41 0.13 11.77 3.38
CA ALA A 41 0.86 13.03 3.21
C ALA A 41 0.72 13.98 4.42
N ASP A 42 0.26 13.50 5.58
CA ASP A 42 0.04 14.35 6.75
C ASP A 42 1.35 14.99 7.23
N SER A 43 1.28 16.28 7.59
CA SER A 43 2.45 17.02 8.11
C SER A 43 2.97 16.46 9.44
N ASN A 44 2.13 15.78 10.22
CA ASN A 44 2.56 15.13 11.45
C ASN A 44 3.07 13.71 11.15
N ARG A 45 4.36 13.47 11.40
CA ARG A 45 5.03 12.19 11.16
C ARG A 45 4.35 10.99 11.82
N LYS A 46 3.74 11.16 13.01
CA LYS A 46 3.03 10.05 13.67
C LYS A 46 1.76 9.69 12.90
N VAL A 47 1.07 10.68 12.35
CA VAL A 47 -0.14 10.47 11.56
C VAL A 47 0.22 9.80 10.23
N SER A 48 1.20 10.33 9.48
CA SER A 48 1.60 9.74 8.20
C SER A 48 2.14 8.32 8.35
N TYR A 49 2.97 8.08 9.37
CA TYR A 49 3.49 6.74 9.66
C TYR A 49 2.37 5.75 10.02
N THR A 50 1.45 6.13 10.90
CA THR A 50 0.33 5.26 11.29
C THR A 50 -0.67 5.07 10.14
N ALA A 51 -0.84 6.05 9.25
CA ALA A 51 -1.62 5.89 8.03
C ALA A 51 -0.96 4.84 7.12
N GLY A 52 0.35 4.89 6.91
CA GLY A 52 1.08 3.87 6.16
C GLY A 52 0.92 2.46 6.75
N TRP A 53 1.02 2.33 8.07
CA TRP A 53 0.75 1.08 8.78
C TRP A 53 -0.70 0.59 8.63
N LEU A 54 -1.67 1.51 8.66
CA LEU A 54 -3.08 1.17 8.44
C LEU A 54 -3.29 0.63 7.02
N PHE A 55 -2.70 1.28 6.01
CA PHE A 55 -2.87 0.87 4.62
C PHE A 55 -2.20 -0.47 4.31
N SER A 56 -1.10 -0.85 4.98
CA SER A 56 -0.55 -2.20 4.78
C SER A 56 -1.50 -3.28 5.28
N LYS A 57 -2.22 -3.04 6.39
CA LYS A 57 -3.30 -3.92 6.87
C LYS A 57 -4.51 -3.94 5.93
N ILE A 58 -4.90 -2.80 5.38
CA ILE A 58 -5.97 -2.72 4.37
C ILE A 58 -5.58 -3.52 3.14
N ALA A 59 -4.37 -3.33 2.61
CA ALA A 59 -3.84 -4.07 1.46
C ALA A 59 -3.86 -5.59 1.70
N LYS A 60 -3.54 -6.04 2.91
CA LYS A 60 -3.53 -7.47 3.26
C LYS A 60 -4.92 -8.11 3.28
N SER A 61 -5.90 -7.50 3.96
CA SER A 61 -7.14 -8.19 4.33
C SER A 61 -8.41 -7.59 3.70
N ASN A 62 -8.33 -6.36 3.21
CA ASN A 62 -9.45 -5.57 2.71
C ASN A 62 -9.04 -4.80 1.45
N HIS A 63 -8.25 -5.43 0.57
CA HIS A 63 -7.67 -4.78 -0.61
C HIS A 63 -8.73 -4.15 -1.52
N GLU A 64 -9.96 -4.67 -1.51
CA GLU A 64 -11.09 -4.15 -2.29
C GLU A 64 -11.40 -2.67 -2.00
N LEU A 65 -11.06 -2.18 -0.79
CA LEU A 65 -11.21 -0.77 -0.43
C LEU A 65 -10.31 0.16 -1.26
N ILE A 66 -9.14 -0.35 -1.67
CA ILE A 66 -8.08 0.44 -2.31
C ILE A 66 -7.83 0.04 -3.76
N THR A 67 -8.39 -1.07 -4.23
CA THR A 67 -8.33 -1.48 -5.65
C THR A 67 -9.51 -0.95 -6.48
N TYR A 68 -10.53 -0.36 -5.84
CA TYR A 68 -11.59 0.35 -6.56
C TYR A 68 -11.00 1.53 -7.34
N ALA A 69 -11.36 1.67 -8.62
CA ALA A 69 -10.62 2.46 -9.61
C ALA A 69 -10.23 3.89 -9.16
N ASP A 70 -11.17 4.65 -8.59
CA ASP A 70 -10.92 6.03 -8.15
C ASP A 70 -9.97 6.11 -6.93
N ASN A 71 -9.94 5.08 -6.08
CA ASN A 71 -9.07 5.02 -4.91
C ASN A 71 -7.66 4.56 -5.27
N PHE A 72 -7.55 3.62 -6.21
CA PHE A 72 -6.26 3.05 -6.60
C PHE A 72 -5.33 4.10 -7.18
N GLY A 73 -5.80 4.93 -8.12
CA GLY A 73 -4.98 5.97 -8.73
C GLY A 73 -4.45 6.97 -7.69
N ARG A 74 -5.31 7.42 -6.77
CA ARG A 74 -4.92 8.31 -5.67
C ARG A 74 -3.89 7.69 -4.74
N LEU A 75 -4.09 6.42 -4.36
CA LEU A 75 -3.14 5.70 -3.52
C LEU A 75 -1.80 5.55 -4.26
N TYR A 76 -1.84 5.11 -5.51
CA TYR A 76 -0.67 4.91 -6.36
C TYR A 76 0.21 6.17 -6.44
N ASP A 77 -0.39 7.33 -6.70
CA ASP A 77 0.33 8.61 -6.75
C ASP A 77 1.08 8.89 -5.43
N GLN A 78 0.45 8.61 -4.28
CA GLN A 78 1.07 8.76 -2.97
C GLN A 78 2.22 7.77 -2.75
N LEU A 79 2.07 6.52 -3.18
CA LEU A 79 3.10 5.49 -3.04
C LEU A 79 4.34 5.84 -3.87
N ILE A 80 4.15 6.18 -5.16
CA ILE A 80 5.26 6.53 -6.06
C ILE A 80 5.98 7.79 -5.58
N ASN A 81 5.23 8.85 -5.24
CA ASN A 81 5.84 10.07 -4.72
C ASN A 81 6.59 9.81 -3.40
N GLY A 82 6.04 8.98 -2.51
CA GLY A 82 6.67 8.65 -1.24
C GLY A 82 7.98 7.86 -1.38
N LEU A 83 8.07 6.94 -2.36
CA LEU A 83 9.32 6.24 -2.68
C LEU A 83 10.35 7.18 -3.31
N ARG A 84 9.95 7.98 -4.31
CA ARG A 84 10.84 8.92 -5.02
C ARG A 84 11.42 10.02 -4.14
N THR A 85 10.65 10.46 -3.14
CA THR A 85 11.09 11.51 -2.19
C THR A 85 11.77 10.94 -0.95
N ASN A 86 11.94 9.62 -0.88
CA ASN A 86 12.44 8.89 0.28
C ASN A 86 11.79 9.36 1.60
N ASN A 87 10.45 9.38 1.61
CA ASN A 87 9.67 9.89 2.73
C ASN A 87 9.85 9.02 3.99
N ASN A 88 9.52 9.54 5.18
CA ASN A 88 9.61 8.81 6.45
C ASN A 88 8.68 7.58 6.54
N ILE A 89 7.88 7.32 5.50
CA ILE A 89 6.96 6.21 5.38
C ILE A 89 7.35 5.23 4.27
N SER A 90 8.50 5.37 3.60
CA SER A 90 8.92 4.52 2.48
C SER A 90 8.89 3.02 2.81
N ALA A 91 9.26 2.64 4.04
CA ALA A 91 9.16 1.25 4.49
C ALA A 91 7.71 0.74 4.56
N ASN A 92 6.77 1.59 5.01
CA ASN A 92 5.35 1.25 5.00
C ASN A 92 4.82 1.17 3.56
N ILE A 93 5.26 2.06 2.66
CA ILE A 93 4.91 2.01 1.24
C ILE A 93 5.35 0.69 0.62
N CYS A 94 6.58 0.26 0.87
CA CYS A 94 7.07 -1.05 0.44
C CYS A 94 6.18 -2.19 0.97
N SER A 95 5.78 -2.11 2.25
CA SER A 95 4.87 -3.10 2.84
C SER A 95 3.47 -3.08 2.20
N ILE A 96 2.91 -1.91 1.89
CA ILE A 96 1.62 -1.80 1.19
C ILE A 96 1.69 -2.50 -0.16
N ILE A 97 2.74 -2.23 -0.94
CA ILE A 97 2.93 -2.83 -2.26
C ILE A 97 3.06 -4.35 -2.15
N ALA A 98 3.88 -4.83 -1.21
CA ALA A 98 4.10 -6.24 -0.99
C ALA A 98 2.81 -7.00 -0.62
N GLU A 99 2.02 -6.45 0.30
CA GLU A 99 0.75 -7.03 0.75
C GLU A 99 -0.32 -6.95 -0.35
N LEU A 100 -0.33 -5.87 -1.15
CA LEU A 100 -1.30 -5.70 -2.23
C LEU A 100 -1.07 -6.69 -3.37
N ALA A 101 0.19 -6.91 -3.76
CA ALA A 101 0.54 -7.91 -4.77
C ALA A 101 0.07 -9.30 -4.35
N GLU A 102 0.39 -9.68 -3.11
CA GLU A 102 -0.02 -10.96 -2.52
C GLU A 102 -1.54 -11.11 -2.37
N ALA A 103 -2.26 -10.04 -2.01
CA ALA A 103 -3.70 -10.11 -1.79
C ALA A 103 -4.51 -10.18 -3.10
N ILE A 104 -4.05 -9.54 -4.18
CA ILE A 104 -4.76 -9.52 -5.46
C ILE A 104 -4.49 -10.79 -6.26
N LEU A 105 -3.27 -11.31 -6.19
CA LEU A 105 -2.77 -12.31 -7.12
C LEU A 105 -2.53 -13.62 -6.39
N ASP A 106 -3.39 -14.58 -6.66
CA ASP A 106 -3.25 -15.94 -6.16
C ASP A 106 -2.20 -16.69 -7.00
N ARG A 107 -1.16 -17.24 -6.36
CA ARG A 107 -0.12 -18.02 -7.05
C ARG A 107 -0.66 -19.30 -7.66
N GLU A 108 -1.69 -19.88 -7.05
CA GLU A 108 -2.28 -21.14 -7.53
C GLU A 108 -3.23 -20.89 -8.71
N ASN A 109 -3.73 -19.66 -8.85
CA ASN A 109 -4.68 -19.24 -9.88
C ASN A 109 -4.21 -17.95 -10.56
N PRO A 110 -3.15 -18.01 -11.40
CA PRO A 110 -2.61 -16.83 -12.05
C PRO A 110 -3.66 -16.20 -12.96
N ILE A 111 -3.81 -14.89 -12.86
CA ILE A 111 -4.71 -14.10 -13.70
C ILE A 111 -3.93 -13.40 -14.81
N GLU A 112 -4.59 -13.23 -15.96
CA GLU A 112 -3.97 -12.63 -17.14
C GLU A 112 -3.53 -11.19 -16.88
N THR A 113 -4.43 -10.39 -16.30
CA THR A 113 -4.22 -8.96 -16.07
C THR A 113 -4.96 -8.51 -14.81
N CYS A 114 -4.47 -7.46 -14.17
CA CYS A 114 -5.10 -6.88 -12.99
C CYS A 114 -4.85 -5.38 -12.87
N ILE A 115 -5.33 -4.77 -11.79
CA ILE A 115 -5.14 -3.34 -11.51
C ILE A 115 -3.64 -2.94 -11.42
N LEU A 116 -2.76 -3.88 -11.06
CA LEU A 116 -1.32 -3.65 -11.01
C LEU A 116 -0.66 -3.70 -12.39
N SER A 117 -1.24 -4.41 -13.38
CA SER A 117 -0.61 -4.60 -14.70
C SER A 117 -0.26 -3.26 -15.36
N GLY A 118 -1.17 -2.28 -15.31
CA GLY A 118 -0.94 -0.96 -15.91
C GLY A 118 0.14 -0.11 -15.22
N VAL A 119 0.56 -0.46 -14.00
CA VAL A 119 1.56 0.29 -13.23
C VAL A 119 2.78 -0.56 -12.85
N TYR A 120 2.83 -1.82 -13.28
CA TYR A 120 3.79 -2.82 -12.81
C TYR A 120 5.23 -2.43 -13.11
N GLU A 121 5.52 -2.07 -14.36
CA GLU A 121 6.87 -1.68 -14.80
C GLU A 121 7.40 -0.46 -14.05
N GLU A 122 6.58 0.60 -13.93
CA GLU A 122 6.96 1.82 -13.21
C GLU A 122 7.20 1.53 -11.73
N LEU A 123 6.32 0.74 -11.11
CA LEU A 123 6.44 0.37 -9.70
C LEU A 123 7.73 -0.41 -9.43
N LEU A 124 8.04 -1.39 -10.28
CA LEU A 124 9.26 -2.18 -10.21
C LEU A 124 10.50 -1.31 -10.42
N SER A 125 10.47 -0.38 -11.38
CA SER A 125 11.57 0.57 -11.61
C SER A 125 11.83 1.45 -10.39
N VAL A 126 10.78 2.07 -9.84
CA VAL A 126 10.91 2.98 -8.69
C VAL A 126 11.41 2.22 -7.45
N LEU A 127 10.97 0.99 -7.23
CA LEU A 127 11.48 0.16 -6.14
C LEU A 127 12.95 -0.23 -6.33
N LYS A 128 13.38 -0.54 -7.57
CA LYS A 128 14.79 -0.79 -7.88
C LYS A 128 15.65 0.43 -7.58
N ASP A 129 15.24 1.60 -8.02
CA ASP A 129 15.94 2.85 -7.72
C ASP A 129 16.01 3.08 -6.21
N TYR A 130 14.90 2.88 -5.50
CA TYR A 130 14.84 3.00 -4.04
C TYR A 130 15.78 2.03 -3.31
N VAL A 131 15.95 0.77 -3.73
CA VAL A 131 16.92 -0.12 -3.06
C VAL A 131 18.38 0.18 -3.41
N LEU A 132 18.63 0.84 -4.54
CA LEU A 132 19.95 1.23 -5.01
C LEU A 132 20.46 2.53 -4.40
N GLU A 133 19.56 3.44 -4.00
CA GLU A 133 19.91 4.63 -3.21
C GLU A 133 20.62 4.25 -1.89
N GLU A 134 21.29 5.21 -1.24
CA GLU A 134 21.95 5.04 0.07
C GLU A 134 20.94 4.87 1.23
N ASN A 135 19.97 3.97 1.06
CA ASN A 135 18.97 3.61 2.06
C ASN A 135 19.56 2.64 3.10
N SER A 136 19.27 2.88 4.37
CA SER A 136 19.89 2.17 5.50
C SER A 136 19.05 0.99 6.02
N GLY A 137 19.71 -0.12 6.38
CA GLY A 137 19.14 -1.22 7.16
C GLY A 137 17.71 -1.64 6.76
N ASN A 138 16.76 -1.41 7.66
CA ASN A 138 15.37 -1.90 7.55
C ASN A 138 14.58 -1.34 6.35
N THR A 139 14.91 -0.13 5.85
CA THR A 139 14.18 0.45 4.72
C THR A 139 14.52 -0.25 3.41
N ARG A 140 15.78 -0.66 3.25
CA ARG A 140 16.27 -1.45 2.11
C ARG A 140 15.71 -2.88 2.13
N VAL A 141 15.60 -3.49 3.31
CA VAL A 141 14.96 -4.82 3.48
C VAL A 141 13.51 -4.77 3.05
N ALA A 142 12.76 -3.73 3.43
CA ALA A 142 11.38 -3.54 3.00
C ALA A 142 11.28 -3.40 1.47
N GLY A 143 12.19 -2.64 0.85
CA GLY A 143 12.25 -2.50 -0.61
C GLY A 143 12.49 -3.83 -1.33
N PHE A 144 13.46 -4.62 -0.88
CA PHE A 144 13.69 -5.96 -1.44
C PHE A 144 12.50 -6.90 -1.25
N SER A 145 11.82 -6.84 -0.10
CA SER A 145 10.59 -7.62 0.13
C SER A 145 9.47 -7.23 -0.83
N ALA A 146 9.31 -5.95 -1.12
CA ALA A 146 8.31 -5.46 -2.07
C ALA A 146 8.61 -5.92 -3.50
N ILE A 147 9.88 -5.80 -3.93
CA ILE A 147 10.33 -6.32 -5.24
C ILE A 147 10.07 -7.83 -5.33
N PHE A 148 10.45 -8.58 -4.31
CA PHE A 148 10.27 -10.02 -4.27
C PHE A 148 8.80 -10.41 -4.41
N ASN A 149 7.91 -9.80 -3.63
CA ASN A 149 6.48 -10.08 -3.72
C ASN A 149 5.89 -9.68 -5.08
N LEU A 150 6.25 -8.51 -5.64
CA LEU A 150 5.75 -8.14 -6.97
C LEU A 150 6.14 -9.16 -8.05
N LEU A 151 7.39 -9.61 -8.06
CA LEU A 151 7.86 -10.61 -9.02
C LEU A 151 7.19 -11.96 -8.81
N GLN A 152 6.99 -12.35 -7.54
CA GLN A 152 6.43 -13.64 -7.19
C GLN A 152 4.92 -13.72 -7.44
N TYR A 153 4.24 -12.59 -7.28
CA TYR A 153 2.82 -12.41 -7.51
C TYR A 153 2.63 -11.50 -8.72
N ALA A 154 3.23 -11.82 -9.86
CA ALA A 154 3.08 -11.04 -11.09
C ALA A 154 1.91 -11.58 -11.94
N PRO A 155 1.02 -10.73 -12.50
CA PRO A 155 0.05 -11.16 -13.51
C PRO A 155 0.78 -11.68 -14.76
N ILE A 156 0.12 -12.53 -15.55
CA ILE A 156 0.75 -13.20 -16.70
C ILE A 156 1.30 -12.18 -17.71
N ASP A 157 0.56 -11.11 -17.97
CA ASP A 157 0.97 -10.03 -18.89
C ASP A 157 2.26 -9.30 -18.48
N CYS A 158 2.68 -9.40 -17.22
CA CYS A 158 3.87 -8.75 -16.67
C CYS A 158 5.08 -9.70 -16.54
N GLN A 159 4.93 -11.00 -16.81
CA GLN A 159 6.00 -12.00 -16.62
C GLN A 159 6.99 -12.05 -17.81
N GLU A 160 6.60 -11.56 -18.98
CA GLU A 160 7.41 -11.62 -20.21
C GLU A 160 8.20 -10.34 -20.52
N THR A 161 8.14 -9.33 -19.64
CA THR A 161 8.86 -8.05 -19.72
C THR A 161 10.17 -8.04 -18.94
#